data_AF-Q6MT73-F1
#
_entry.id   AF-Q6MT73-F1
#
_cell.length_a   1.000
_cell.length_b   1.000
_cell.length_c   1.000
_cell.angle_alpha   90.00
_cell.angle_beta   90.00
_cell.angle_gamma   90.00
#
_symmetry.space_group_name_H-M   'P 1'
#
loop_
_entity.id
_entity.type
_entity.pdbx_description
1 polymer ?
#
loop_
_entity_poly.entity_id
_entity_poly.type
_entity_poly.pdbx_seq_one_letter_code
_entity_poly.pdbx_strand_id
1 'polypeptide(L)'
;MKKVLSYFLIILIFFTSLFFINNKNQNQVNLTYNTQFNDNENNETNKNSIKEFLWGGKALRYFLYKNSTAQTNKSFNQFTDYLLTNFERVFEKRTKRNFYKQQYITELQSEEFKHAILSSILVTSAYGSTSPEEFFAESFSRYVSANEKQKNLTWYLLERFFTKTFYKLKQQNIGILPSNDKETNWKKIKNVIDSENDVKYKYELEPENHTLNSEYDRLNYFDLGYHTNQYGYNNGLYIFETINYIYKNTFASQISNLDFLNLDRSVWNGDEFAHYYGVNYDIFSDYMKLNLYKPKKYYYYKF
;
A
#
# COMPACT_ATOMS: atom_id res chain seq x y z
N MET A 1 6.29 35.06 -49.53
CA MET A 1 5.56 35.25 -48.25
C MET A 1 5.43 33.98 -47.40
N LYS A 2 5.20 32.79 -47.97
CA LYS A 2 5.07 31.53 -47.18
C LYS A 2 6.27 31.18 -46.29
N LYS A 3 7.51 31.46 -46.73
CA LYS A 3 8.73 31.20 -45.94
C LYS A 3 8.84 32.12 -44.72
N VAL A 4 8.53 33.41 -44.87
CA VAL A 4 8.55 34.40 -43.78
C VAL A 4 7.47 34.09 -42.74
N LEU A 5 6.28 33.66 -43.19
CA LEU A 5 5.21 33.23 -42.29
C LEU A 5 5.60 31.98 -41.49
N SER A 6 6.36 31.06 -42.10
CA SER A 6 6.84 29.85 -41.43
C SER A 6 7.89 30.16 -40.35
N TYR A 7 8.81 31.10 -40.60
CA TYR A 7 9.75 31.56 -39.57
C TYR A 7 9.05 32.29 -38.42
N PHE A 8 8.02 33.09 -38.74
CA PHE A 8 7.23 33.78 -37.71
C PHE A 8 6.45 32.79 -36.83
N LEU A 9 5.90 31.73 -37.41
CA LEU A 9 5.22 30.65 -36.67
C LEU A 9 6.18 29.89 -35.74
N ILE A 10 7.39 29.60 -36.20
CA ILE A 10 8.41 28.92 -35.38
C ILE A 10 8.81 29.79 -34.18
N ILE A 11 9.00 31.10 -34.39
CA ILE A 11 9.31 32.05 -33.32
C ILE A 11 8.13 32.18 -32.35
N LEU A 12 6.90 32.23 -32.84
CA LEU A 12 5.70 32.31 -32.00
C LEU A 12 5.55 31.06 -31.12
N ILE A 13 5.79 29.87 -31.66
CA ILE A 13 5.78 28.60 -30.90
C ILE A 13 6.91 28.59 -29.86
N PHE A 14 8.07 29.14 -30.19
CA PHE A 14 9.19 29.23 -29.25
C PHE A 14 8.86 30.14 -28.07
N PHE A 15 8.26 31.32 -28.31
CA PHE A 15 7.89 32.25 -27.24
C PHE A 15 6.68 31.77 -26.41
N THR A 16 5.68 31.12 -27.00
CA THR A 16 4.58 30.53 -26.22
C THR A 16 5.08 29.40 -25.32
N SER A 17 6.03 28.59 -25.78
CA SER A 17 6.65 27.54 -24.94
C SER A 17 7.40 28.11 -23.73
N LEU A 18 8.05 29.27 -23.86
CA LEU A 18 8.74 29.95 -22.76
C LEU A 18 7.76 30.52 -21.71
N PHE A 19 6.58 30.97 -22.13
CA PHE A 19 5.53 31.45 -21.21
C PHE A 19 4.84 30.30 -20.44
N PHE A 20 4.73 29.09 -21.01
CA PHE A 20 4.21 27.92 -20.29
C PHE A 20 5.20 27.33 -19.28
N ILE A 21 6.50 27.56 -19.45
CA ILE A 21 7.52 27.10 -18.49
C ILE A 21 7.58 28.00 -17.24
N ASN A 22 7.27 29.29 -17.38
CA ASN A 22 7.38 30.26 -16.28
C ASN A 22 6.08 30.55 -15.51
N ASN A 23 4.95 29.97 -15.90
CA ASN A 23 3.67 30.09 -15.17
C ASN A 23 3.35 28.82 -14.35
N LYS A 24 4.38 28.24 -13.71
CA LYS A 24 4.13 27.31 -12.60
C LYS A 24 3.61 28.12 -11.42
N ASN A 25 2.30 28.01 -11.17
CA ASN A 25 1.70 28.30 -9.87
C ASN A 25 2.67 27.86 -8.77
N GLN A 26 3.04 28.77 -7.87
CA GLN A 26 3.96 28.55 -6.75
C GLN A 26 3.46 27.50 -5.72
N ASN A 27 2.33 26.83 -5.98
CA ASN A 27 1.77 25.78 -5.14
C ASN A 27 1.84 24.36 -5.76
N GLN A 28 2.48 24.16 -6.92
CA GLN A 28 2.79 22.81 -7.39
C GLN A 28 4.10 22.32 -6.76
N VAL A 29 3.97 21.65 -5.61
CA VAL A 29 5.05 20.84 -5.05
C VAL A 29 5.32 19.69 -6.00
N ASN A 30 6.55 19.62 -6.54
CA ASN A 30 7.05 18.50 -7.33
C ASN A 30 6.92 17.20 -6.51
N LEU A 31 5.96 16.35 -6.87
CA LEU A 31 5.84 14.98 -6.34
C LEU A 31 6.77 14.00 -7.08
N THR A 32 7.48 14.44 -8.11
CA THR A 32 8.45 13.66 -8.87
C THR A 32 9.85 14.21 -8.56
N TYR A 33 10.66 13.42 -7.87
CA TYR A 33 12.06 13.79 -7.65
C TYR A 33 12.82 13.72 -8.96
N ASN A 34 13.50 14.82 -9.28
CA ASN A 34 14.55 14.89 -10.28
C ASN A 34 15.88 14.40 -9.66
N THR A 35 15.86 13.25 -8.99
CA THR A 35 17.09 12.56 -8.57
C THR A 35 17.40 11.52 -9.62
N GLN A 36 18.43 11.80 -10.41
CA GLN A 36 19.02 10.90 -11.39
C GLN A 36 19.14 9.49 -10.80
N PHE A 37 18.48 8.52 -11.44
CA PHE A 37 18.87 7.12 -11.41
C PHE A 37 20.23 7.00 -12.11
N ASN A 38 21.30 7.41 -11.43
CA ASN A 38 22.66 7.07 -11.83
C ASN A 38 23.20 6.13 -10.77
N ASP A 39 23.05 4.84 -11.04
CA ASP A 39 23.69 3.76 -10.32
C ASP A 39 25.21 3.84 -10.56
N ASN A 40 25.89 4.55 -9.67
CA ASN A 40 27.31 4.34 -9.44
C ASN A 40 27.44 3.67 -8.07
N GLU A 41 27.74 2.37 -8.09
CA GLU A 41 27.76 1.42 -6.97
C GLU A 41 28.74 1.73 -5.81
N ASN A 42 29.39 2.90 -5.77
CA ASN A 42 30.50 3.14 -4.83
C ASN A 42 30.29 4.25 -3.79
N ASN A 43 29.06 4.76 -3.58
CA ASN A 43 28.83 5.81 -2.59
C ASN A 43 27.78 5.42 -1.53
N GLU A 44 28.23 5.36 -0.27
CA GLU A 44 27.39 5.14 0.93
C GLU A 44 26.26 6.19 1.11
N THR A 45 26.25 7.25 0.30
CA THR A 45 25.21 8.29 0.28
C THR A 45 23.87 7.86 -0.35
N ASN A 46 23.82 6.73 -1.09
CA ASN A 46 22.55 6.19 -1.61
C ASN A 46 21.71 5.40 -0.57
N LYS A 47 22.19 5.22 0.67
CA LYS A 47 21.39 4.62 1.76
C LYS A 47 20.22 5.50 2.22
N ASN A 48 20.22 6.80 1.92
CA ASN A 48 19.22 7.72 2.44
C ASN A 48 17.90 7.70 1.63
N SER A 49 17.95 7.53 0.30
CA SER A 49 16.74 7.45 -0.52
C SER A 49 15.92 6.18 -0.20
N ILE A 50 16.58 5.05 -0.04
CA ILE A 50 15.94 3.76 0.31
C ILE A 50 15.23 3.84 1.66
N LYS A 51 15.83 4.50 2.66
CA LYS A 51 15.20 4.70 3.97
C LYS A 51 13.93 5.53 3.88
N GLU A 52 13.87 6.52 2.99
CA GLU A 52 12.69 7.37 2.83
C GLU A 52 11.47 6.60 2.30
N PHE A 53 11.67 5.77 1.29
CA PHE A 53 10.60 4.95 0.72
C PHE A 53 10.11 3.86 1.69
N LEU A 54 11.02 3.25 2.47
CA LEU A 54 10.67 2.24 3.47
C LEU A 54 9.66 2.78 4.50
N TRP A 55 9.94 3.94 5.12
CA TRP A 55 9.03 4.48 6.14
C TRP A 55 7.75 5.04 5.50
N GLY A 56 7.83 5.62 4.29
CA GLY A 56 6.66 6.10 3.55
C GLY A 56 5.68 4.98 3.24
N GLY A 57 6.18 3.83 2.80
CA GLY A 57 5.38 2.62 2.60
C GLY A 57 4.74 2.10 3.88
N LYS A 58 5.51 1.99 4.97
CA LYS A 58 4.99 1.56 6.27
C LYS A 58 3.91 2.51 6.79
N ALA A 59 4.13 3.81 6.65
CA ALA A 59 3.16 4.84 7.00
C ALA A 59 1.88 4.73 6.17
N LEU A 60 1.98 4.48 4.86
CA LEU A 60 0.82 4.30 3.99
C LEU A 60 0.01 3.05 4.37
N ARG A 61 0.68 1.92 4.60
CA ARG A 61 0.01 0.66 5.04
C ARG A 61 -0.77 0.90 6.34
N TYR A 62 -0.16 1.57 7.31
CA TYR A 62 -0.83 1.91 8.57
C TYR A 62 -1.94 2.94 8.40
N PHE A 63 -1.75 3.96 7.55
CA PHE A 63 -2.80 4.94 7.25
C PHE A 63 -4.05 4.27 6.68
N LEU A 64 -3.88 3.33 5.74
CA LEU A 64 -5.00 2.57 5.17
C LEU A 64 -5.66 1.67 6.23
N TYR A 65 -4.86 1.05 7.10
CA TYR A 65 -5.36 0.26 8.22
C TYR A 65 -6.18 1.06 9.22
N LYS A 66 -5.64 2.19 9.67
CA LYS A 66 -6.28 3.09 10.63
C LYS A 66 -7.60 3.66 10.10
N ASN A 67 -7.68 3.92 8.79
CA ASN A 67 -8.88 4.44 8.13
C ASN A 67 -9.78 3.33 7.58
N SER A 68 -9.73 2.14 8.20
CA SER A 68 -10.61 1.02 7.90
C SER A 68 -11.26 0.43 9.15
N THR A 69 -12.33 -0.33 8.95
CA THR A 69 -12.95 -1.14 10.00
C THR A 69 -12.14 -2.38 10.35
N ALA A 70 -10.97 -2.64 9.73
CA ALA A 70 -10.18 -3.84 9.99
C ALA A 70 -9.81 -4.01 11.47
N GLN A 71 -9.55 -2.90 12.18
CA GLN A 71 -9.24 -2.95 13.61
C GLN A 71 -10.40 -3.53 14.45
N THR A 72 -11.65 -3.19 14.12
CA THR A 72 -12.84 -3.61 14.86
C THR A 72 -13.58 -4.78 14.22
N ASN A 73 -13.23 -5.17 13.00
CA ASN A 73 -13.88 -6.25 12.28
C ASN A 73 -13.42 -7.61 12.80
N LYS A 74 -14.37 -8.34 13.39
CA LYS A 74 -14.11 -9.67 13.97
C LYS A 74 -13.58 -10.66 12.94
N SER A 75 -14.16 -10.71 11.74
CA SER A 75 -13.77 -11.65 10.69
C SER A 75 -12.34 -11.43 10.20
N PHE A 76 -11.96 -10.17 9.97
CA PHE A 76 -10.59 -9.80 9.60
C PHE A 76 -9.58 -10.17 10.69
N ASN A 77 -9.91 -9.86 11.95
CA ASN A 77 -9.05 -10.22 13.08
C ASN A 77 -8.90 -11.73 13.20
N GLN A 78 -9.99 -12.50 13.15
CA GLN A 78 -9.94 -13.97 13.16
C GLN A 78 -9.11 -14.53 12.00
N PHE A 79 -9.27 -13.98 10.80
CA PHE A 79 -8.48 -14.35 9.63
C PHE A 79 -6.98 -14.12 9.86
N THR A 80 -6.59 -12.90 10.24
CA THR A 80 -5.18 -12.56 10.44
C THR A 80 -4.56 -13.26 11.65
N ASP A 81 -5.31 -13.46 12.73
CA ASP A 81 -4.84 -14.20 13.91
C ASP A 81 -4.63 -15.68 13.58
N TYR A 82 -5.49 -16.28 12.74
CA TYR A 82 -5.27 -17.65 12.24
C TYR A 82 -3.98 -17.74 11.42
N LEU A 83 -3.75 -16.81 10.50
CA LEU A 83 -2.52 -16.77 9.70
C LEU A 83 -1.27 -16.65 10.60
N LEU A 84 -1.30 -15.78 11.61
CA LEU A 84 -0.21 -15.64 12.57
C LEU A 84 0.01 -16.93 13.36
N THR A 85 -1.06 -17.51 13.92
CA THR A 85 -1.01 -18.78 14.67
C THR A 85 -0.45 -19.93 13.82
N ASN A 86 -0.81 -20.00 12.54
CA ASN A 86 -0.27 -21.01 11.63
C ASN A 86 1.24 -20.83 11.44
N PHE A 87 1.69 -19.59 11.21
CA PHE A 87 3.12 -19.29 11.11
C PHE A 87 3.86 -19.69 12.39
N GLU A 88 3.33 -19.34 13.57
CA GLU A 88 3.92 -19.71 14.86
C GLU A 88 4.05 -21.23 15.00
N ARG A 89 3.02 -21.98 14.63
CA ARG A 89 3.03 -23.44 14.65
C ARG A 89 4.06 -24.05 13.69
N VAL A 90 4.32 -23.40 12.56
CA VAL A 90 5.34 -23.80 11.57
C VAL A 90 6.74 -23.43 12.03
N PHE A 91 6.88 -22.32 12.76
CA PHE A 91 8.14 -21.84 13.31
C PHE A 91 8.54 -22.62 14.58
N GLU A 92 7.62 -22.83 15.52
CA GLU A 92 7.65 -24.02 16.39
C GLU A 92 7.73 -25.28 15.50
N LYS A 93 7.87 -26.52 15.92
CA LYS A 93 8.10 -27.69 15.04
C LYS A 93 9.33 -27.67 14.11
N ARG A 94 9.64 -26.61 13.35
CA ARG A 94 10.64 -26.62 12.25
C ARG A 94 11.83 -25.67 12.44
N THR A 95 11.85 -24.87 13.51
CA THR A 95 13.04 -24.09 13.86
C THR A 95 14.14 -24.98 14.41
N LYS A 96 15.38 -24.68 14.01
CA LYS A 96 16.61 -25.25 14.56
C LYS A 96 16.57 -25.28 16.08
N ARG A 97 16.84 -26.45 16.68
CA ARG A 97 16.76 -26.70 18.15
C ARG A 97 17.45 -25.63 19.03
N ASN A 98 18.44 -24.91 18.52
CA ASN A 98 19.20 -23.89 19.26
C ASN A 98 18.65 -22.44 19.14
N PHE A 99 17.62 -22.18 18.31
CA PHE A 99 17.10 -20.82 18.03
C PHE A 99 15.77 -20.50 18.73
N TYR A 100 15.18 -21.50 19.40
CA TYR A 100 13.83 -21.44 19.95
C TYR A 100 13.58 -20.39 21.04
N LYS A 101 14.62 -19.93 21.75
CA LYS A 101 14.46 -19.06 22.94
C LYS A 101 14.54 -17.55 22.67
N GLN A 102 14.86 -17.11 21.45
CA GLN A 102 15.19 -15.69 21.19
C GLN A 102 14.46 -15.01 20.02
N GLN A 103 13.56 -15.69 19.31
CA GLN A 103 12.90 -15.11 18.11
C GLN A 103 11.39 -15.38 18.02
N TYR A 104 10.64 -15.10 19.10
CA TYR A 104 9.18 -15.05 19.03
C TYR A 104 8.69 -13.94 18.09
N ILE A 105 7.50 -14.10 17.52
CA ILE A 105 6.81 -13.02 16.83
C ILE A 105 6.62 -11.87 17.81
N THR A 106 7.12 -10.70 17.47
CA THR A 106 6.91 -9.49 18.28
C THR A 106 5.55 -8.87 17.97
N GLU A 107 4.98 -8.13 18.93
CA GLU A 107 3.74 -7.37 18.72
C GLU A 107 3.82 -6.45 17.50
N LEU A 108 4.97 -5.78 17.31
CA LEU A 108 5.21 -4.92 16.14
C LEU A 108 5.17 -5.72 14.83
N GLN A 109 5.73 -6.93 14.78
CA GLN A 109 5.66 -7.77 13.58
C GLN A 109 4.22 -8.23 13.31
N SER A 110 3.45 -8.55 14.35
CA SER A 110 2.02 -8.86 14.21
C SER A 110 1.21 -7.67 13.69
N GLU A 111 1.47 -6.45 14.20
CA GLU A 111 0.86 -5.22 13.67
C GLU A 111 1.24 -5.02 12.19
N GLU A 112 2.53 -5.10 11.85
CA GLU A 112 3.02 -4.92 10.47
C GLU A 112 2.42 -5.95 9.51
N PHE A 113 2.25 -7.20 9.96
CA PHE A 113 1.58 -8.25 9.19
C PHE A 113 0.13 -7.87 8.87
N LYS A 114 -0.64 -7.44 9.89
CA LYS A 114 -2.05 -7.03 9.72
C LYS A 114 -2.18 -5.82 8.79
N HIS A 115 -1.31 -4.83 8.95
CA HIS A 115 -1.28 -3.66 8.07
C HIS A 115 -0.98 -4.06 6.62
N ALA A 116 0.00 -4.93 6.40
CA ALA A 116 0.37 -5.41 5.08
C ALA A 116 -0.80 -6.14 4.40
N ILE A 117 -1.43 -7.10 5.09
CA ILE A 117 -2.56 -7.87 4.58
C ILE A 117 -3.72 -6.97 4.15
N LEU A 118 -4.15 -6.06 5.02
CA LEU A 118 -5.23 -5.16 4.65
C LEU A 118 -4.83 -4.28 3.46
N SER A 119 -3.66 -3.66 3.54
CA SER A 119 -3.21 -2.71 2.53
C SER A 119 -3.10 -3.33 1.14
N SER A 120 -2.66 -4.59 1.03
CA SER A 120 -2.61 -5.33 -0.24
C SER A 120 -4.00 -5.71 -0.76
N ILE A 121 -4.99 -5.92 0.12
CA ILE A 121 -6.40 -6.07 -0.30
C ILE A 121 -6.92 -4.77 -0.92
N LEU A 122 -6.73 -3.66 -0.21
CA LEU A 122 -7.25 -2.36 -0.60
C LEU A 122 -6.60 -1.85 -1.90
N VAL A 123 -5.28 -1.98 -2.02
CA VAL A 123 -4.56 -1.57 -3.23
C VAL A 123 -4.63 -2.63 -4.33
N THR A 124 -5.04 -3.87 -4.01
CA THR A 124 -5.09 -5.01 -4.94
C THR A 124 -3.77 -5.20 -5.67
N SER A 125 -2.72 -5.33 -4.88
CA SER A 125 -1.33 -5.36 -5.33
C SER A 125 -0.57 -6.56 -4.75
N ALA A 126 -0.24 -7.55 -5.58
CA ALA A 126 0.58 -8.69 -5.19
C ALA A 126 2.05 -8.27 -5.13
N TYR A 127 2.48 -7.46 -6.10
CA TYR A 127 3.86 -6.96 -6.16
C TYR A 127 4.16 -6.02 -4.98
N GLY A 128 3.32 -5.03 -4.71
CA GLY A 128 3.41 -4.18 -3.52
C GLY A 128 3.19 -4.89 -2.19
N SER A 129 2.81 -6.17 -2.16
CA SER A 129 2.85 -6.95 -0.91
C SER A 129 4.27 -7.32 -0.47
N THR A 130 5.23 -7.32 -1.41
CA THR A 130 6.62 -7.78 -1.20
C THR A 130 7.43 -6.89 -0.24
N SER A 131 7.31 -5.56 -0.33
CA SER A 131 8.00 -4.62 0.54
C SER A 131 7.19 -3.34 0.75
N PRO A 132 7.41 -2.58 1.84
CA PRO A 132 6.86 -1.24 1.98
C PRO A 132 7.19 -0.32 0.78
N GLU A 133 8.37 -0.45 0.21
CA GLU A 133 8.84 0.33 -0.93
C GLU A 133 8.01 0.04 -2.18
N GLU A 134 7.85 -1.25 -2.53
CA GLU A 134 7.03 -1.64 -3.68
C GLU A 134 5.57 -1.26 -3.45
N PHE A 135 5.09 -1.39 -2.21
CA PHE A 135 3.75 -0.94 -1.84
C PHE A 135 3.56 0.55 -2.11
N PHE A 136 4.51 1.38 -1.69
CA PHE A 136 4.47 2.82 -1.88
C PHE A 136 4.50 3.19 -3.36
N ALA A 137 5.42 2.58 -4.12
CA ALA A 137 5.57 2.83 -5.55
C ALA A 137 4.30 2.45 -6.33
N GLU A 138 3.74 1.27 -6.08
CA GLU A 138 2.54 0.80 -6.76
C GLU A 138 1.31 1.62 -6.37
N SER A 139 1.17 1.96 -5.08
CA SER A 139 0.10 2.84 -4.61
C SER A 139 0.18 4.23 -5.24
N PHE A 140 1.39 4.79 -5.35
CA PHE A 140 1.59 6.08 -6.00
C PHE A 140 1.27 6.00 -7.50
N SER A 141 1.74 4.95 -8.18
CA SER A 141 1.40 4.69 -9.58
C SER A 141 -0.11 4.65 -9.77
N ARG A 142 -0.83 3.88 -8.95
CA ARG A 142 -2.29 3.76 -9.00
C ARG A 142 -2.98 5.10 -8.74
N TYR A 143 -2.47 5.90 -7.81
CA TYR A 143 -2.98 7.24 -7.55
C TYR A 143 -2.87 8.15 -8.78
N VAL A 144 -1.69 8.21 -9.42
CA VAL A 144 -1.44 9.14 -10.54
C VAL A 144 -1.99 8.66 -11.88
N SER A 145 -2.11 7.34 -12.09
CA SER A 145 -2.52 6.77 -13.38
C SER A 145 -4.01 6.47 -13.48
N ALA A 146 -4.77 6.55 -12.39
CA ALA A 146 -6.19 6.22 -12.40
C ALA A 146 -7.00 7.24 -13.20
N ASN A 147 -7.76 6.75 -14.18
CA ASN A 147 -8.78 7.55 -14.85
C ASN A 147 -10.02 7.70 -13.96
N GLU A 148 -10.95 8.59 -14.34
CA GLU A 148 -12.17 8.86 -13.56
C GLU A 148 -13.02 7.64 -13.22
N LYS A 149 -13.04 6.60 -14.07
CA LYS A 149 -13.79 5.37 -13.81
C LYS A 149 -13.11 4.46 -12.78
N GLN A 150 -11.78 4.55 -12.69
CA GLN A 150 -10.97 3.77 -11.76
C GLN A 150 -10.87 4.38 -10.35
N LYS A 151 -11.33 5.62 -10.16
CA LYS A 151 -11.31 6.31 -8.86
C LYS A 151 -12.35 5.74 -7.89
N ASN A 152 -11.96 4.68 -7.20
CA ASN A 152 -12.73 4.03 -6.15
C ASN A 152 -12.37 4.57 -4.75
N LEU A 153 -12.97 4.01 -3.69
CA LEU A 153 -12.70 4.41 -2.30
C LEU A 153 -11.22 4.37 -1.93
N THR A 154 -10.48 3.36 -2.40
CA THR A 154 -9.02 3.25 -2.23
C THR A 154 -8.32 4.48 -2.79
N TRP A 155 -8.69 4.90 -4.00
CA TRP A 155 -8.07 6.05 -4.65
C TRP A 155 -8.20 7.33 -3.83
N TYR A 156 -9.35 7.59 -3.21
CA TYR A 156 -9.54 8.79 -2.37
C TYR A 156 -8.71 8.76 -1.09
N LEU A 157 -8.49 7.58 -0.52
CA LEU A 157 -7.57 7.41 0.62
C LEU A 157 -6.12 7.64 0.19
N LEU A 158 -5.74 7.13 -0.99
CA LEU A 158 -4.42 7.41 -1.57
C LEU A 158 -4.25 8.90 -1.86
N GLU A 159 -5.25 9.55 -2.44
CA GLU A 159 -5.25 11.01 -2.67
C GLU A 159 -5.03 11.75 -1.36
N ARG A 160 -5.81 11.43 -0.31
CA ARG A 160 -5.64 12.02 1.02
C ARG A 160 -4.24 11.82 1.57
N PHE A 161 -3.71 10.60 1.45
CA PHE A 161 -2.38 10.29 1.94
C PHE A 161 -1.31 11.10 1.20
N PHE A 162 -1.26 11.03 -0.14
CA PHE A 162 -0.19 11.66 -0.93
C PHE A 162 -0.27 13.19 -0.93
N THR A 163 -1.46 13.77 -0.82
CA THR A 163 -1.63 15.24 -0.86
C THR A 163 -1.55 15.91 0.51
N LYS A 164 -1.80 15.19 1.60
CA LYS A 164 -1.85 15.77 2.95
C LYS A 164 -1.02 15.01 3.98
N THR A 165 -1.36 13.75 4.23
CA THR A 165 -0.75 13.00 5.34
C THR A 165 0.75 12.82 5.15
N PHE A 166 1.17 12.46 3.93
CA PHE A 166 2.58 12.29 3.57
C PHE A 166 3.37 13.60 3.72
N TYR A 167 2.77 14.73 3.36
CA TYR A 167 3.38 16.05 3.55
C TYR A 167 3.58 16.38 5.03
N LYS A 168 2.56 16.17 5.88
CA LYS A 168 2.70 16.35 7.34
C LYS A 168 3.79 15.46 7.92
N LEU A 169 3.88 14.20 7.47
CA LEU A 169 4.92 13.27 7.91
C LEU A 169 6.33 13.76 7.51
N LYS A 170 6.52 14.28 6.29
CA LYS A 170 7.81 14.86 5.87
C LYS A 170 8.21 16.06 6.72
N GLN A 171 7.27 16.90 7.15
CA GLN A 171 7.55 18.02 8.06
C GLN A 171 8.05 17.60 9.45
N GLN A 172 7.81 16.36 9.87
CA GLN A 172 8.29 15.84 11.16
C GLN A 172 9.74 15.35 11.13
N ASN A 173 10.47 15.50 10.01
CA ASN A 173 11.86 15.06 9.85
C ASN A 173 12.09 13.56 10.16
N ILE A 174 11.06 12.72 9.94
CA ILE A 174 11.05 11.29 10.28
C ILE A 174 12.12 10.49 9.49
N GLY A 175 12.48 10.94 8.29
CA GLY A 175 13.49 10.30 7.43
C GLY A 175 14.95 10.72 7.68
N ILE A 176 15.19 11.69 8.57
CA ILE A 176 16.52 12.32 8.74
C ILE A 176 17.23 11.79 10.00
N LEU A 177 16.50 11.20 10.95
CA LEU A 177 17.09 10.74 12.20
C LEU A 177 17.87 9.42 12.02
N PRO A 178 19.08 9.29 12.59
CA PRO A 178 19.87 8.06 12.53
C PRO A 178 19.02 6.88 12.99
N SER A 179 19.18 5.74 12.32
CA SER A 179 18.46 4.46 12.44
C SER A 179 18.41 3.84 13.85
N ASN A 180 18.91 4.54 14.85
CA ASN A 180 19.14 4.08 16.21
C ASN A 180 17.88 4.19 17.08
N ASP A 181 16.83 4.88 16.60
CA ASP A 181 15.57 5.04 17.32
C ASP A 181 14.34 4.78 16.44
N LYS A 182 14.31 3.58 15.83
CA LYS A 182 13.21 3.12 14.96
C LYS A 182 11.85 3.19 15.66
N GLU A 183 11.81 2.90 16.96
CA GLU A 183 10.59 2.91 17.75
C GLU A 183 10.06 4.33 17.96
N THR A 184 10.92 5.30 18.29
CA THR A 184 10.50 6.70 18.40
C THR A 184 10.03 7.28 17.06
N ASN A 185 10.71 6.94 15.96
CA ASN A 185 10.26 7.37 14.64
C ASN A 185 8.90 6.76 14.27
N TRP A 186 8.68 5.48 14.60
CA TRP A 186 7.39 4.83 14.39
C TRP A 186 6.28 5.47 15.23
N LYS A 187 6.54 5.77 16.52
CA LYS A 187 5.60 6.50 17.39
C LYS A 187 5.23 7.86 16.80
N LYS A 188 6.19 8.62 16.26
CA LYS A 188 5.91 9.90 15.57
C LYS A 188 5.01 9.72 14.35
N ILE A 189 5.28 8.70 13.51
CA ILE A 189 4.44 8.37 12.35
C ILE A 189 3.01 8.06 12.81
N LYS A 190 2.84 7.16 13.80
CA LYS A 190 1.52 6.79 14.32
C LYS A 190 0.78 8.01 14.84
N ASN A 191 1.43 8.85 15.66
CA ASN A 191 0.82 10.05 16.23
C ASN A 191 0.31 11.04 15.17
N VAL A 192 1.05 11.27 14.08
CA VAL A 192 0.60 12.13 12.98
C VAL A 192 -0.66 11.56 12.35
N ILE A 193 -0.66 10.26 12.02
CA ILE A 193 -1.78 9.58 11.37
C ILE A 193 -2.99 9.50 12.30
N ASP A 194 -2.80 9.13 13.56
CA ASP A 194 -3.87 9.00 14.57
C ASP A 194 -4.53 10.34 14.91
N SER A 195 -3.81 11.45 14.75
CA SER A 195 -4.35 12.80 14.96
C SER A 195 -5.25 13.30 13.81
N GLU A 196 -5.27 12.60 12.66
CA GLU A 196 -6.11 13.00 11.52
C GLU A 196 -7.57 12.59 11.71
N ASN A 197 -8.34 13.45 12.38
CA ASN A 197 -9.77 13.23 12.61
C ASN A 197 -10.65 13.64 11.40
N ASP A 198 -10.11 14.33 10.41
CA ASP A 198 -10.82 14.87 9.25
C ASP A 198 -10.77 13.98 8.01
N VAL A 199 -10.33 12.72 8.15
CA VAL A 199 -10.39 11.75 7.05
C VAL A 199 -11.85 11.36 6.81
N LYS A 200 -12.43 11.93 5.75
CA LYS A 200 -13.85 11.81 5.40
C LYS A 200 -14.27 10.41 4.96
N TYR A 201 -13.36 9.69 4.30
CA TYR A 201 -13.62 8.38 3.77
C TYR A 201 -13.03 7.35 4.71
N LYS A 202 -13.86 6.42 5.19
CA LYS A 202 -13.42 5.26 5.95
C LYS A 202 -13.83 4.02 5.20
N TYR A 203 -12.99 2.99 5.22
CA TYR A 203 -13.40 1.66 4.79
C TYR A 203 -14.35 1.09 5.81
N GLU A 204 -15.65 1.30 5.61
CA GLU A 204 -16.71 0.64 6.34
C GLU A 204 -17.25 -0.48 5.46
N LEU A 205 -17.02 -1.73 5.86
CA LEU A 205 -17.71 -2.88 5.29
C LEU A 205 -19.21 -2.62 5.37
N GLU A 206 -19.93 -2.82 4.27
CA GLU A 206 -21.37 -2.53 4.24
C GLU A 206 -22.10 -3.23 5.39
N PRO A 207 -23.12 -2.59 5.99
CA PRO A 207 -24.01 -3.28 6.89
C PRO A 207 -24.69 -4.46 6.18
N GLU A 208 -25.00 -5.51 6.95
CA GLU A 208 -25.53 -6.82 6.51
C GLU A 208 -26.73 -6.78 5.54
N ASN A 209 -27.39 -5.62 5.38
CA ASN A 209 -28.57 -5.46 4.55
C ASN A 209 -28.29 -5.26 3.05
N HIS A 210 -27.01 -5.24 2.62
CA HIS A 210 -26.59 -5.20 1.20
C HIS A 210 -27.16 -4.04 0.36
N THR A 211 -27.73 -3.02 1.00
CA THR A 211 -28.19 -1.81 0.34
C THR A 211 -27.02 -0.84 0.25
N LEU A 212 -26.58 -0.60 -0.99
CA LEU A 212 -25.59 0.43 -1.29
C LEU A 212 -26.01 1.73 -0.59
N ASN A 213 -25.15 2.25 0.29
CA ASN A 213 -25.39 3.58 0.86
C ASN A 213 -25.59 4.55 -0.31
N SER A 214 -26.66 5.35 -0.24
CA SER A 214 -27.06 6.27 -1.31
C SER A 214 -25.97 7.27 -1.68
N GLU A 215 -24.95 7.45 -0.85
CA GLU A 215 -23.76 8.28 -1.06
C GLU A 215 -22.72 7.67 -2.02
N TYR A 216 -22.84 6.39 -2.39
CA TYR A 216 -21.89 5.70 -3.24
C TYR A 216 -22.52 5.21 -4.55
N ASP A 217 -21.69 5.11 -5.58
CA ASP A 217 -21.92 4.39 -6.82
C ASP A 217 -21.17 3.05 -6.78
N ARG A 218 -21.72 2.04 -7.46
CA ARG A 218 -21.10 0.73 -7.61
C ARG A 218 -20.40 0.62 -8.95
N LEU A 219 -19.09 0.48 -8.90
CA LEU A 219 -18.22 0.11 -10.02
C LEU A 219 -18.32 -1.40 -10.27
N ASN A 220 -17.96 -1.82 -11.48
CA ASN A 220 -17.68 -3.22 -11.80
C ASN A 220 -16.18 -3.43 -12.06
N TYR A 221 -15.78 -4.69 -12.26
CA TYR A 221 -14.37 -5.03 -12.49
C TYR A 221 -13.79 -4.43 -13.78
N PHE A 222 -14.61 -4.20 -14.83
CA PHE A 222 -14.17 -3.50 -16.03
C PHE A 222 -13.92 -2.00 -15.78
N ASP A 223 -14.72 -1.36 -14.93
CA ASP A 223 -14.49 0.05 -14.55
C ASP A 223 -13.14 0.22 -13.82
N LEU A 224 -12.71 -0.82 -13.09
CA LEU A 224 -11.41 -0.88 -12.45
C LEU A 224 -10.26 -1.27 -13.40
N GLY A 225 -10.56 -1.66 -14.65
CA GLY A 225 -9.57 -2.05 -15.66
C GLY A 225 -9.23 -3.54 -15.70
N TYR A 226 -9.99 -4.40 -15.04
CA TYR A 226 -9.80 -5.86 -15.08
C TYR A 226 -10.65 -6.51 -16.18
N HIS A 227 -10.14 -7.60 -16.75
CA HIS A 227 -10.85 -8.37 -17.78
C HIS A 227 -11.80 -9.43 -17.23
N THR A 228 -11.69 -9.77 -15.95
CA THR A 228 -12.47 -10.81 -15.27
C THR A 228 -12.79 -10.38 -13.84
N ASN A 229 -13.84 -10.96 -13.25
CA ASN A 229 -14.16 -10.80 -11.83
C ASN A 229 -13.25 -11.64 -10.91
N GLN A 230 -12.44 -12.56 -11.47
CA GLN A 230 -11.43 -13.37 -10.77
C GLN A 230 -10.09 -12.63 -10.64
N TYR A 231 -10.10 -11.43 -10.05
CA TYR A 231 -8.92 -10.61 -9.82
C TYR A 231 -8.69 -10.37 -8.33
N GLY A 232 -7.45 -10.05 -7.96
CA GLY A 232 -7.11 -9.75 -6.57
C GLY A 232 -7.53 -10.88 -5.63
N TYR A 233 -8.23 -10.52 -4.56
CA TYR A 233 -8.67 -11.47 -3.54
C TYR A 233 -9.95 -12.26 -3.90
N ASN A 234 -10.40 -12.17 -5.15
CA ASN A 234 -11.35 -13.15 -5.72
C ASN A 234 -10.63 -14.34 -6.40
N ASN A 235 -9.29 -14.39 -6.35
CA ASN A 235 -8.48 -15.44 -6.93
C ASN A 235 -7.60 -16.09 -5.85
N GLY A 236 -7.83 -17.36 -5.52
CA GLY A 236 -7.10 -18.07 -4.45
C GLY A 236 -5.58 -18.09 -4.65
N LEU A 237 -5.09 -18.25 -5.88
CA LEU A 237 -3.65 -18.25 -6.17
C LEU A 237 -3.02 -16.89 -5.85
N TYR A 238 -3.69 -15.81 -6.27
CA TYR A 238 -3.23 -14.45 -5.97
C TYR A 238 -3.09 -14.22 -4.46
N ILE A 239 -4.06 -14.69 -3.67
CA ILE A 239 -4.04 -14.54 -2.21
C ILE A 239 -2.92 -15.37 -1.59
N PHE A 240 -2.75 -16.61 -2.05
CA PHE A 240 -1.68 -17.49 -1.60
C PHE A 240 -0.30 -16.85 -1.81
N GLU A 241 -0.04 -16.33 -3.00
CA GLU A 241 1.21 -15.64 -3.33
C GLU A 241 1.40 -14.40 -2.47
N THR A 242 0.37 -13.55 -2.38
CA THR A 242 0.39 -12.31 -1.59
C THR A 242 0.70 -12.58 -0.12
N ILE A 243 0.04 -13.56 0.50
CA ILE A 243 0.29 -13.94 1.89
C ILE A 243 1.72 -14.47 2.08
N ASN A 244 2.22 -15.29 1.16
CA ASN A 244 3.59 -15.78 1.22
C ASN A 244 4.64 -14.67 1.08
N TYR A 245 4.41 -13.66 0.23
CA TYR A 245 5.27 -12.49 0.14
C TYR A 245 5.28 -11.70 1.44
N ILE A 246 4.11 -11.48 2.04
CA ILE A 246 3.99 -10.77 3.32
C ILE A 246 4.72 -11.55 4.42
N TYR A 247 4.57 -12.87 4.50
CA TYR A 247 5.32 -13.68 5.46
C TYR A 247 6.83 -13.55 5.29
N LYS A 248 7.33 -13.68 4.06
CA LYS A 248 8.76 -13.59 3.74
C LYS A 248 9.37 -12.25 4.13
N ASN A 249 8.60 -11.19 4.01
CA ASN A 249 9.03 -9.86 4.39
C ASN A 249 8.98 -9.65 5.91
N THR A 250 7.80 -9.82 6.51
CA THR A 250 7.58 -9.51 7.93
C THR A 250 8.37 -10.41 8.87
N PHE A 251 8.56 -11.68 8.49
CA PHE A 251 9.23 -12.68 9.33
C PHE A 251 10.50 -13.24 8.69
N ALA A 252 11.18 -12.45 7.86
CA ALA A 252 12.41 -12.85 7.15
C ALA A 252 13.45 -13.51 8.09
N SER A 253 13.68 -12.92 9.27
CA SER A 253 14.61 -13.46 10.27
C SER A 253 14.19 -14.84 10.76
N GLN A 254 12.93 -14.98 11.19
CA GLN A 254 12.39 -16.25 11.65
C GLN A 254 12.46 -17.32 10.56
N ILE A 255 12.06 -16.97 9.33
CA ILE A 255 12.08 -17.87 8.17
C ILE A 255 13.51 -18.33 7.89
N SER A 256 14.52 -17.45 7.94
CA SER A 256 15.92 -17.81 7.68
C SER A 256 16.48 -18.90 8.62
N ASN A 257 15.84 -19.12 9.77
CA ASN A 257 16.26 -20.10 10.78
C ASN A 257 15.53 -21.45 10.71
N LEU A 258 14.62 -21.63 9.74
CA LEU A 258 13.94 -22.89 9.49
C LEU A 258 14.88 -23.92 8.87
N ASP A 259 14.82 -25.18 9.34
CA ASP A 259 15.78 -26.24 9.01
C ASP A 259 15.75 -26.76 7.56
N PHE A 260 14.75 -26.40 6.76
CA PHE A 260 14.50 -27.01 5.45
C PHE A 260 14.53 -26.05 4.24
N LEU A 261 14.95 -24.79 4.37
CA LEU A 261 14.80 -23.81 3.27
C LEU A 261 15.84 -23.91 2.14
N ASN A 262 15.99 -25.10 1.57
CA ASN A 262 16.40 -25.29 0.19
C ASN A 262 15.28 -26.07 -0.52
N LEU A 263 14.23 -25.39 -1.00
CA LEU A 263 13.84 -25.38 -2.43
C LEU A 263 12.41 -24.87 -2.70
N ASP A 264 11.45 -24.94 -1.77
CA ASP A 264 10.10 -24.40 -2.00
C ASP A 264 9.62 -23.48 -0.88
N ARG A 265 9.71 -22.18 -1.17
CA ARG A 265 9.65 -21.06 -0.22
C ARG A 265 8.21 -20.64 0.12
N SER A 266 7.34 -21.52 0.61
CA SER A 266 6.04 -21.10 1.15
C SER A 266 5.90 -21.53 2.60
N VAL A 267 5.46 -20.59 3.46
CA VAL A 267 5.14 -20.92 4.87
C VAL A 267 3.94 -21.86 4.90
N TRP A 268 3.02 -21.69 3.95
CA TRP A 268 1.83 -22.51 3.79
C TRP A 268 2.01 -23.55 2.70
N ASN A 269 1.47 -24.75 2.95
CA ASN A 269 1.19 -25.71 1.89
C ASN A 269 0.02 -25.18 1.03
N GLY A 270 0.13 -25.26 -0.30
CA GLY A 270 -0.91 -24.83 -1.22
C GLY A 270 -2.26 -25.52 -1.01
N ASP A 271 -2.27 -26.81 -0.65
CA ASP A 271 -3.50 -27.57 -0.41
C ASP A 271 -4.19 -27.12 0.90
N GLU A 272 -3.41 -26.94 1.97
CA GLU A 272 -3.92 -26.40 3.24
C GLU A 272 -4.47 -24.97 3.03
N PHE A 273 -3.79 -24.19 2.20
CA PHE A 273 -4.24 -22.85 1.84
C PHE A 273 -5.53 -22.87 1.04
N ALA A 274 -5.64 -23.73 0.03
CA ALA A 274 -6.84 -23.84 -0.80
C ALA A 274 -8.07 -24.20 0.05
N HIS A 275 -7.91 -25.12 1.00
CA HIS A 275 -8.98 -25.46 1.94
C HIS A 275 -9.37 -24.26 2.82
N TYR A 276 -8.38 -23.58 3.41
CA TYR A 276 -8.61 -22.41 4.24
C TYR A 276 -9.28 -21.27 3.47
N TYR A 277 -8.82 -21.00 2.24
CA TYR A 277 -9.39 -20.01 1.35
C TYR A 277 -10.87 -20.32 1.07
N GLY A 278 -11.21 -21.57 0.76
CA GLY A 278 -12.60 -21.97 0.53
C GLY A 278 -13.51 -21.70 1.73
N VAL A 279 -13.03 -21.94 2.95
CA VAL A 279 -13.78 -21.68 4.19
C VAL A 279 -13.93 -20.18 4.50
N ASN A 280 -12.99 -19.35 4.06
CA ASN A 280 -12.92 -17.92 4.41
C ASN A 280 -13.17 -16.99 3.22
N TYR A 281 -13.68 -17.49 2.10
CA TYR A 281 -13.88 -16.74 0.87
C TYR A 281 -14.66 -15.44 1.08
N ASP A 282 -15.68 -15.47 1.93
CA ASP A 282 -16.53 -14.30 2.19
C ASP A 282 -15.76 -13.13 2.81
N ILE A 283 -14.81 -13.42 3.71
CA ILE A 283 -13.95 -12.38 4.32
C ILE A 283 -13.13 -11.67 3.22
N PHE A 284 -12.56 -12.45 2.30
CA PHE A 284 -11.77 -11.92 1.19
C PHE A 284 -12.63 -11.12 0.20
N SER A 285 -13.79 -11.67 -0.14
CA SER A 285 -14.77 -11.06 -1.03
C SER A 285 -15.30 -9.75 -0.46
N ASP A 286 -15.58 -9.69 0.83
CA ASP A 286 -16.16 -8.50 1.48
C ASP A 286 -15.23 -7.28 1.42
N TYR A 287 -13.93 -7.46 1.68
CA TYR A 287 -12.98 -6.36 1.50
C TYR A 287 -12.74 -6.03 0.02
N MET A 288 -12.87 -6.99 -0.90
CA MET A 288 -12.82 -6.71 -2.35
C MET A 288 -14.04 -5.92 -2.82
N LYS A 289 -15.22 -6.13 -2.23
CA LYS A 289 -16.42 -5.35 -2.57
C LYS A 289 -16.14 -3.86 -2.36
N LEU A 290 -15.37 -3.47 -1.35
CA LEU A 290 -15.03 -2.07 -1.07
C LEU A 290 -14.21 -1.39 -2.19
N ASN A 291 -13.46 -2.16 -2.98
CA ASN A 291 -12.81 -1.64 -4.20
C ASN A 291 -13.81 -1.27 -5.30
N LEU A 292 -15.06 -1.74 -5.21
CA LEU A 292 -16.13 -1.46 -6.15
C LEU A 292 -16.96 -0.22 -5.78
N TYR A 293 -16.62 0.50 -4.70
CA TYR A 293 -17.39 1.67 -4.29
C TYR A 293 -16.72 2.96 -4.73
N LYS A 294 -17.52 3.87 -5.26
CA LYS A 294 -17.11 5.23 -5.63
C LYS A 294 -18.02 6.25 -4.95
N PRO A 295 -17.51 7.18 -4.13
CA PRO A 295 -18.32 8.27 -3.60
C PRO A 295 -18.99 9.13 -4.70
N LYS A 296 -20.28 9.43 -4.56
CA LYS A 296 -21.05 10.28 -5.51
C LYS A 296 -20.71 11.76 -5.39
N LYS A 297 -20.47 12.25 -4.18
CA LYS A 297 -20.11 13.66 -3.92
C LYS A 297 -18.60 13.80 -3.75
N TYR A 298 -17.98 14.46 -4.73
CA TYR A 298 -16.59 14.88 -4.69
C TYR A 298 -16.48 16.11 -3.77
N TYR A 299 -15.83 15.96 -2.63
CA TYR A 299 -15.30 17.12 -1.92
C TYR A 299 -13.90 17.37 -2.44
N TYR A 300 -13.78 18.05 -3.59
CA TYR A 300 -12.49 18.58 -4.03
C TYR A 300 -11.90 19.39 -2.88
N TYR A 301 -10.70 19.04 -2.44
CA TYR A 301 -9.88 19.98 -1.70
C TYR A 301 -9.50 21.07 -2.71
N LYS A 302 -10.09 22.26 -2.57
CA LYS A 302 -9.54 23.46 -3.22
C LYS A 302 -8.15 23.66 -2.62
N PHE A 303 -7.13 23.43 -3.44
CA PHE A 303 -5.76 23.85 -3.19
C PHE A 303 -5.66 25.38 -3.35
#